data_AF-A0A1Y3G449-F1
#
_entry.id   AF-A0A1Y3G449-F1
#
_cell.length_a   1.000
_cell.length_b   1.000
_cell.length_c   1.000
_cell.angle_alpha   90.00
_cell.angle_beta   90.00
_cell.angle_gamma   90.00
#
_symmetry.space_group_name_H-M   'P 1'
#
loop_
_entity.id
_entity.type
_entity.pdbx_description
1 polymer ?
#
loop_
_entity_poly.entity_id
_entity_poly.type
_entity_poly.pdbx_seq_one_letter_code
_entity_poly.pdbx_strand_id
1 'polypeptide(L)'
;VLNFGILPHGADMPFLAMAIIPVIFGGCLLLMNPKTATIGFNAGVFFFVILGVANQQNYEPSAFIDRNVLYLFAAIVIFISLVLLLPPSANRRRFRVAITIGHDLRLQLEGHGEQAGSALISRHYDRLCKILDWNSYLPNTKSKVRVFNRLSSLDELNVELARARRHLQRAATIPAIRADAEAAFRSTVVYNINSALYRMRKHARILLDHAITLPHGEMATALAAVSGMVGAIRLLEHNRSALQIYDIIPVPDQQWKAF
;
A
#
# COMPACT_ATOMS: atom_id res chain seq x y z
N VAL A 1 19.41 18.40 -36.60
CA VAL A 1 19.09 17.53 -37.76
C VAL A 1 17.60 17.48 -38.04
N LEU A 2 16.73 17.06 -37.10
CA LEU A 2 15.28 16.97 -37.35
C LEU A 2 14.65 18.33 -37.74
N ASN A 3 14.83 19.39 -36.93
CA ASN A 3 14.23 20.71 -37.15
C ASN A 3 14.75 21.49 -38.37
N PHE A 4 16.02 21.33 -38.74
CA PHE A 4 16.67 22.14 -39.79
C PHE A 4 17.08 21.34 -41.03
N GLY A 5 17.01 20.01 -40.99
CA GLY A 5 17.44 19.14 -42.09
C GLY A 5 16.34 18.24 -42.63
N ILE A 6 15.36 17.85 -41.82
CA ILE A 6 14.31 16.91 -42.24
C ILE A 6 12.96 17.61 -42.35
N LEU A 7 12.51 18.27 -41.27
CA LEU A 7 11.22 18.96 -41.19
C LEU A 7 11.02 20.12 -42.20
N PRO A 8 12.06 20.86 -42.65
CA PRO A 8 11.88 21.88 -43.68
C PRO A 8 11.56 21.31 -45.08
N HIS A 9 11.81 20.02 -45.32
CA HIS A 9 11.67 19.38 -46.63
C HIS A 9 10.31 18.69 -46.84
N GLY A 10 9.42 18.74 -45.85
CA GLY A 10 8.06 18.21 -45.95
C GLY A 10 7.10 19.01 -45.10
N ALA A 11 6.02 19.50 -45.71
CA ALA A 11 5.06 20.40 -45.05
C ALA A 11 3.83 19.68 -44.46
N ASP A 12 3.67 18.38 -44.74
CA ASP A 12 2.43 17.67 -44.45
C ASP A 12 2.47 16.95 -43.09
N MET A 13 1.32 16.91 -42.41
CA MET A 13 1.16 16.23 -41.12
C MET A 13 1.60 14.75 -41.12
N PRO A 14 1.37 13.94 -42.17
CA PRO A 14 1.88 12.58 -42.26
C PRO A 14 3.41 12.49 -42.23
N PHE A 15 4.10 13.48 -42.78
CA PHE A 15 5.57 13.53 -42.78
C PHE A 15 6.11 13.80 -41.38
N LEU A 16 5.49 14.74 -40.64
CA LEU A 16 5.79 14.98 -39.22
C LEU A 16 5.56 13.70 -38.39
N ALA A 17 4.46 13.00 -38.62
CA ALA A 17 4.17 11.73 -37.96
C ALA A 17 5.28 10.70 -38.21
N MET A 18 5.67 10.48 -39.47
CA MET A 18 6.75 9.55 -39.81
C MET A 18 8.10 9.92 -39.18
N ALA A 19 8.42 11.22 -39.11
CA ALA A 19 9.66 11.70 -38.51
C ALA A 19 9.72 11.49 -36.99
N ILE A 20 8.57 11.50 -36.31
CA ILE A 20 8.48 11.38 -34.85
C ILE A 20 8.34 9.91 -34.39
N ILE A 21 7.78 9.02 -35.23
CA ILE A 21 7.56 7.60 -34.90
C ILE A 21 8.77 6.91 -34.26
N PRO A 22 10.01 7.02 -34.78
CA PRO A 22 11.16 6.32 -34.20
C PRO A 22 11.46 6.75 -32.77
N VAL A 23 11.23 8.03 -32.45
CA VAL A 23 11.49 8.59 -31.12
C VAL A 23 10.41 8.17 -30.13
N ILE A 24 9.13 8.22 -30.53
CA ILE A 24 8.02 7.74 -29.70
C ILE A 24 8.20 6.24 -29.44
N PHE A 25 8.45 5.46 -30.49
CA PHE A 25 8.61 4.01 -30.38
C PHE A 25 9.78 3.65 -29.47
N GLY A 26 10.94 4.31 -29.64
CA GLY A 26 12.09 4.13 -28.75
C GLY A 26 11.81 4.53 -27.29
N GLY A 27 11.08 5.63 -27.08
CA GLY A 27 10.64 6.06 -25.75
C GLY A 27 9.73 5.05 -25.07
N CYS A 28 8.75 4.51 -25.79
CA CYS A 28 7.86 3.44 -25.32
C CYS A 28 8.62 2.15 -24.98
N LEU A 29 9.62 1.78 -25.79
CA LEU A 29 10.45 0.60 -25.54
C LEU A 29 11.28 0.78 -24.25
N LEU A 30 11.84 1.97 -24.03
CA LEU A 30 12.55 2.31 -22.80
C LEU A 30 11.64 2.33 -21.57
N LEU A 31 10.37 2.74 -21.74
CA LEU A 31 9.34 2.74 -20.69
C LEU A 31 8.92 1.33 -20.26
N MET A 32 8.96 0.35 -21.16
CA MET A 32 8.63 -1.06 -20.83
C MET A 32 9.63 -1.70 -19.85
N ASN A 33 10.86 -1.18 -19.73
CA ASN A 33 11.85 -1.70 -18.81
C ASN A 33 12.02 -0.76 -17.59
N PRO A 34 11.72 -1.22 -16.36
CA PRO A 34 11.72 -0.37 -15.17
C PRO A 34 13.08 0.27 -14.86
N LYS A 35 14.19 -0.32 -15.32
CA LYS A 35 15.53 0.27 -15.15
C LYS A 35 15.77 1.48 -16.06
N THR A 36 15.12 1.53 -17.22
CA THR A 36 15.25 2.61 -18.22
C THR A 36 14.00 3.47 -18.32
N ALA A 37 12.95 3.17 -17.56
CA ALA A 37 11.67 3.86 -17.65
C ALA A 37 11.78 5.36 -17.37
N THR A 38 12.64 5.75 -16.43
CA THR A 38 12.93 7.17 -16.17
C THR A 38 13.59 7.87 -17.37
N ILE A 39 14.47 7.16 -18.10
CA ILE A 39 15.11 7.71 -19.31
C ILE A 39 14.08 7.84 -20.42
N GLY A 40 13.27 6.80 -20.66
CA GLY A 40 12.21 6.80 -21.68
C GLY A 40 11.15 7.89 -21.43
N PHE A 41 10.71 8.05 -20.19
CA PHE A 41 9.77 9.10 -19.79
C PHE A 41 10.33 10.50 -20.06
N ASN A 42 11.54 10.80 -19.57
CA ASN A 42 12.15 12.12 -19.76
C ASN A 42 12.43 12.39 -21.24
N ALA A 43 13.00 11.41 -21.97
CA ALA A 43 13.27 11.56 -23.40
C ALA A 43 11.98 11.84 -24.20
N GLY A 44 10.89 11.12 -23.93
CA GLY A 44 9.61 11.32 -24.61
C GLY A 44 8.97 12.68 -24.31
N VAL A 45 8.94 13.10 -23.04
CA VAL A 45 8.33 14.38 -22.65
C VAL A 45 9.16 15.57 -23.16
N PHE A 46 10.48 15.55 -22.96
CA PHE A 46 11.33 16.66 -23.38
C PHE A 46 11.50 16.75 -24.90
N PHE A 47 11.38 15.64 -25.63
CA PHE A 47 11.45 15.66 -27.09
C PHE A 47 10.44 16.62 -27.71
N PHE A 48 9.17 16.58 -27.31
CA PHE A 48 8.14 17.49 -27.86
C PHE A 48 8.33 18.94 -27.45
N VAL A 49 8.83 19.17 -26.23
CA VAL A 49 9.14 20.51 -25.73
C VAL A 49 10.28 21.14 -26.54
N ILE A 50 11.34 20.36 -26.79
CA ILE A 50 12.52 20.76 -27.59
C ILE A 50 12.14 20.94 -29.07
N LEU A 51 11.33 20.02 -29.61
CA LEU A 51 10.78 20.12 -30.95
C LEU A 51 10.00 21.42 -31.10
N GLY A 52 9.23 21.78 -30.06
CA GLY A 52 8.48 23.03 -29.94
C GLY A 52 7.69 23.31 -31.20
N VAL A 53 6.82 22.35 -31.51
CA VAL A 53 5.87 22.38 -32.62
C VAL A 53 5.00 23.62 -32.47
N ALA A 54 5.16 24.57 -33.38
CA ALA A 54 4.41 25.80 -33.44
C ALA A 54 3.88 25.99 -34.87
N ASN A 55 2.69 26.58 -34.99
CA ASN A 55 2.01 26.76 -36.28
C ASN A 55 2.76 27.71 -37.23
N GLN A 56 3.59 28.60 -36.68
CA GLN A 56 4.57 29.39 -37.44
C GLN A 56 5.97 28.94 -37.04
N GLN A 57 6.68 28.28 -37.95
CA GLN A 57 8.07 27.91 -37.75
C GLN A 57 8.96 29.14 -37.98
N ASN A 58 9.50 29.68 -36.89
CA ASN A 58 10.58 30.65 -36.97
C ASN A 58 11.90 29.90 -37.17
N TYR A 59 12.57 30.13 -38.31
CA TYR A 59 13.82 29.48 -38.69
C TYR A 59 15.07 30.24 -38.24
N GLU A 60 14.92 31.31 -37.45
CA GLU A 60 16.06 32.03 -36.90
C GLU A 60 16.89 31.14 -35.92
N PRO A 61 18.17 30.87 -36.23
CA PRO A 61 19.00 30.00 -35.40
C PRO A 61 19.22 30.53 -33.98
N SER A 62 19.28 31.85 -33.79
CA SER A 62 19.41 32.50 -32.48
C SER A 62 18.21 32.21 -31.58
N ALA A 63 17.00 32.46 -32.08
CA ALA A 63 15.75 32.19 -31.36
C ALA A 63 15.58 30.70 -31.02
N PHE A 64 16.04 29.79 -31.90
CA PHE A 64 16.08 28.36 -31.63
C PHE A 64 17.04 28.03 -30.48
N ILE A 65 18.27 28.56 -30.51
CA ILE A 65 19.26 28.31 -29.46
C ILE A 65 18.75 28.82 -28.11
N ASP A 66 18.25 30.06 -28.06
CA ASP A 66 17.74 30.68 -26.83
C ASP A 66 16.59 29.87 -26.22
N ARG A 67 15.63 29.43 -27.04
CA ARG A 67 14.52 28.58 -26.60
C ARG A 67 14.99 27.26 -26.00
N ASN A 68 15.92 26.58 -26.66
CA ASN A 68 16.40 25.27 -26.21
C ASN A 68 17.27 25.37 -24.95
N VAL A 69 18.06 26.45 -24.81
CA VAL A 69 18.83 26.73 -23.60
C VAL A 69 17.90 26.97 -22.41
N LEU A 70 16.84 27.75 -22.59
CA LEU A 70 15.84 27.98 -21.53
C LEU A 70 15.11 26.69 -21.13
N TYR A 71 14.75 25.83 -22.10
CA TYR A 71 14.14 24.54 -21.79
C TYR A 71 15.09 23.57 -21.11
N LEU A 72 16.37 23.55 -21.49
CA LEU A 72 17.38 22.76 -20.79
C LEU A 72 17.55 23.24 -19.35
N PHE A 73 17.57 24.56 -19.14
CA PHE A 73 17.66 25.15 -17.80
C PHE A 73 16.42 24.81 -16.96
N ALA A 74 15.22 24.92 -17.51
CA ALA A 74 13.98 24.51 -16.85
C ALA A 74 13.99 23.01 -16.49
N ALA A 75 14.47 22.15 -17.39
CA ALA A 75 14.61 20.71 -17.13
C ALA A 75 15.57 20.44 -15.96
N ILE A 76 16.71 21.13 -15.90
CA ILE A 76 17.67 21.04 -14.79
C ILE A 76 17.02 21.49 -13.48
N VAL A 77 16.30 22.61 -13.47
CA VAL A 77 15.61 23.13 -12.29
C VAL A 77 14.54 22.16 -11.80
N ILE A 78 13.75 21.56 -12.70
CA ILE A 78 12.75 20.54 -12.36
C ILE A 78 13.42 19.29 -11.79
N PHE A 79 14.51 18.81 -12.40
CA PHE A 79 15.26 17.66 -11.91
C PHE A 79 15.81 17.90 -10.50
N ILE A 80 16.48 19.04 -10.29
CA ILE A 80 16.99 19.48 -8.99
C ILE A 80 15.84 19.54 -7.97
N SER A 81 14.71 20.14 -8.34
CA SER A 81 13.53 20.24 -7.47
C SER A 81 12.98 18.87 -7.08
N LEU A 82 12.81 17.95 -8.04
CA LEU A 82 12.26 16.61 -7.77
C LEU A 82 13.23 15.74 -6.96
N VAL A 83 14.55 15.86 -7.18
CA VAL A 83 15.56 15.05 -6.49
C VAL A 83 15.84 15.59 -5.08
N LEU A 84 15.95 16.92 -4.91
CA LEU A 84 16.33 17.54 -3.64
C LEU A 84 15.14 17.91 -2.76
N LEU A 85 13.99 18.36 -3.32
CA LEU A 85 12.79 18.70 -2.51
C LEU A 85 11.92 17.47 -2.24
N LEU A 86 11.90 16.48 -3.15
CA LEU A 86 11.21 15.20 -2.95
C LEU A 86 12.17 14.01 -2.96
N PRO A 87 13.20 13.95 -2.08
CA PRO A 87 14.06 12.79 -2.04
C PRO A 87 13.21 11.55 -1.73
N PRO A 88 13.13 10.57 -2.65
CA PRO A 88 12.35 9.36 -2.45
C PRO A 88 13.17 8.41 -1.57
N SER A 89 13.53 8.84 -0.35
CA SER A 89 14.29 7.97 0.54
C SER A 89 13.41 6.75 0.85
N ALA A 90 13.79 5.59 0.32
CA ALA A 90 13.07 4.34 0.50
C ALA A 90 12.83 4.05 1.99
N ASN A 91 13.78 4.43 2.85
CA ASN A 91 13.65 4.36 4.30
C ASN A 91 12.50 5.21 4.87
N ARG A 92 12.36 6.49 4.51
CA ARG A 92 11.22 7.30 4.99
C ARG A 92 9.89 6.81 4.44
N ARG A 93 9.85 6.35 3.18
CA ARG A 93 8.63 5.79 2.57
C ARG A 93 8.18 4.53 3.30
N ARG A 94 9.11 3.61 3.56
CA ARG A 94 8.88 2.40 4.37
C ARG A 94 8.42 2.74 5.79
N PHE A 95 9.07 3.73 6.42
CA PHE A 95 8.71 4.17 7.77
C PHE A 95 7.29 4.74 7.84
N ARG A 96 6.87 5.55 6.86
CA ARG A 96 5.48 6.04 6.78
C ARG A 96 4.47 4.89 6.70
N VAL A 97 4.75 3.87 5.89
CA VAL A 97 3.87 2.69 5.81
C VAL A 97 3.85 1.93 7.14
N ALA A 98 4.99 1.77 7.81
CA ALA A 98 5.03 1.16 9.14
C ALA A 98 4.16 1.91 10.16
N ILE A 99 4.18 3.25 10.16
CA ILE A 99 3.30 4.08 10.99
C ILE A 99 1.83 3.80 10.65
N THR A 100 1.46 3.78 9.37
CA THR A 100 0.07 3.53 8.97
C THR A 100 -0.41 2.13 9.36
N ILE A 101 0.44 1.11 9.25
CA ILE A 101 0.12 -0.26 9.70
C ILE A 101 -0.08 -0.27 11.21
N GLY A 102 0.81 0.39 11.97
CA GLY A 102 0.70 0.48 13.43
C GLY A 102 -0.58 1.21 13.87
N HIS A 103 -0.92 2.31 13.21
CA HIS A 103 -2.14 3.08 13.49
C HIS A 103 -3.41 2.29 13.18
N ASP A 104 -3.51 1.70 11.99
CA ASP A 104 -4.67 0.89 11.60
C ASP A 104 -4.82 -0.33 12.52
N LEU A 105 -3.71 -1.00 12.85
CA LEU A 105 -3.72 -2.12 13.78
C LEU A 105 -4.16 -1.69 15.18
N ARG A 106 -3.73 -0.52 15.67
CA ARG A 106 -4.19 0.00 16.95
C ARG A 106 -5.70 0.24 16.96
N LEU A 107 -6.24 0.92 15.96
CA LEU A 107 -7.69 1.09 15.80
C LEU A 107 -8.40 -0.26 15.74
N GLN A 108 -7.79 -1.23 15.03
CA GLN A 108 -8.30 -2.59 15.00
C GLN A 108 -8.29 -3.22 16.39
N LEU A 109 -7.23 -3.12 17.19
CA LEU A 109 -7.19 -3.67 18.55
C LEU A 109 -8.25 -3.02 19.47
N GLU A 110 -8.51 -1.72 19.32
CA GLU A 110 -9.54 -0.97 20.09
C GLU A 110 -10.97 -1.38 19.73
N GLY A 111 -11.18 -2.00 18.55
CA GLY A 111 -12.53 -2.33 18.06
C GLY A 111 -13.09 -1.35 17.03
N HIS A 112 -12.37 -0.27 16.75
CA HIS A 112 -12.78 0.82 15.86
C HIS A 112 -12.19 0.73 14.45
N GLY A 113 -11.40 -0.30 14.16
CA GLY A 113 -10.81 -0.48 12.84
C GLY A 113 -11.80 -0.95 11.77
N GLU A 114 -11.35 -0.86 10.52
CA GLU A 114 -12.18 -1.10 9.35
C GLU A 114 -12.66 -2.56 9.26
N GLN A 115 -13.90 -2.74 8.81
CA GLN A 115 -14.47 -4.08 8.65
C GLN A 115 -13.82 -4.83 7.49
N ALA A 116 -13.75 -6.16 7.59
CA ALA A 116 -13.19 -6.96 6.51
C ALA A 116 -14.02 -6.80 5.22
N GLY A 117 -13.41 -6.26 4.17
CA GLY A 117 -14.02 -6.02 2.87
C GLY A 117 -12.98 -6.04 1.75
N SER A 118 -13.45 -5.86 0.51
CA SER A 118 -12.56 -5.79 -0.66
C SER A 118 -11.56 -4.64 -0.56
N ALA A 119 -11.99 -3.49 -0.03
CA ALA A 119 -11.13 -2.31 0.16
C ALA A 119 -9.95 -2.60 1.09
N LEU A 120 -10.20 -3.19 2.27
CA LEU A 120 -9.18 -3.55 3.24
C LEU A 120 -8.18 -4.59 2.68
N ILE A 121 -8.68 -5.62 1.99
CA ILE A 121 -7.84 -6.65 1.37
C ILE A 121 -6.98 -6.05 0.24
N SER A 122 -7.58 -5.22 -0.61
CA SER A 122 -6.85 -4.55 -1.69
C SER A 122 -5.77 -3.63 -1.15
N ARG A 123 -6.06 -2.87 -0.08
CA ARG A 123 -5.09 -2.00 0.60
C ARG A 123 -3.95 -2.79 1.23
N HIS A 124 -4.24 -3.94 1.84
CA HIS A 124 -3.24 -4.86 2.38
C HIS A 124 -2.25 -5.30 1.29
N TYR A 125 -2.76 -5.81 0.15
CA TYR A 125 -1.89 -6.24 -0.95
C TYR A 125 -1.13 -5.08 -1.60
N ASP A 126 -1.76 -3.91 -1.79
CA ASP A 126 -1.08 -2.72 -2.30
C ASP A 126 0.06 -2.27 -1.39
N ARG A 127 -0.14 -2.29 -0.06
CA ARG A 127 0.92 -2.02 0.93
C ARG A 127 2.06 -3.01 0.83
N LEU A 128 1.77 -4.32 0.76
CA LEU A 128 2.80 -5.34 0.62
C LEU A 128 3.62 -5.15 -0.67
N CYS A 129 2.96 -4.89 -1.80
CA CYS A 129 3.62 -4.60 -3.07
C CYS A 129 4.52 -3.36 -2.97
N LYS A 130 4.03 -2.26 -2.36
CA LYS A 130 4.83 -1.03 -2.16
C LYS A 130 6.04 -1.25 -1.26
N ILE A 131 5.89 -1.98 -0.16
CA ILE A 131 7.01 -2.29 0.73
C ILE A 131 8.03 -3.20 0.01
N LEU A 132 7.56 -4.17 -0.78
CA LEU A 132 8.41 -5.06 -1.57
C LEU A 132 9.22 -4.26 -2.61
N ASP A 133 8.55 -3.38 -3.36
CA ASP A 133 9.19 -2.48 -4.31
C ASP A 133 10.24 -1.60 -3.63
N TRP A 134 9.90 -0.94 -2.51
CA TRP A 134 10.86 -0.09 -1.80
C TRP A 134 12.04 -0.87 -1.18
N ASN A 135 11.81 -2.12 -0.77
CA ASN A 135 12.89 -3.00 -0.31
C ASN A 135 13.85 -3.38 -1.45
N SER A 136 13.44 -3.30 -2.71
CA SER A 136 14.35 -3.56 -3.85
C SER A 136 15.47 -2.51 -3.94
N TYR A 137 15.19 -1.26 -3.55
CA TYR A 137 16.16 -0.16 -3.54
C TYR A 137 17.07 -0.14 -2.30
N LEU A 138 16.86 -1.04 -1.34
CA LEU A 138 17.65 -1.13 -0.11
C LEU A 138 18.71 -2.24 -0.18
N PRO A 139 19.89 -2.07 0.44
CA PRO A 139 20.94 -3.09 0.49
C PRO A 139 20.40 -4.44 0.95
N ASN A 140 20.88 -5.53 0.32
CA ASN A 140 20.41 -6.87 0.65
C ASN A 140 20.99 -7.36 1.99
N THR A 141 20.27 -7.08 3.08
CA THR A 141 20.66 -7.43 4.45
C THR A 141 19.61 -8.32 5.10
N LYS A 142 20.01 -9.14 6.08
CA LYS A 142 19.08 -9.94 6.89
C LYS A 142 18.05 -9.05 7.61
N SER A 143 18.47 -7.85 8.04
CA SER A 143 17.60 -6.87 8.69
C SER A 143 16.47 -6.39 7.77
N LYS A 144 16.76 -6.20 6.47
CA LYS A 144 15.75 -5.83 5.47
C LYS A 144 14.59 -6.83 5.43
N VAL A 145 14.94 -8.12 5.32
CA VAL A 145 13.99 -9.24 5.27
C VAL A 145 13.20 -9.33 6.58
N ARG A 146 13.88 -9.25 7.72
CA ARG A 146 13.22 -9.32 9.04
C ARG A 146 12.19 -8.21 9.23
N VAL A 147 12.52 -6.98 8.85
CA VAL A 147 11.57 -5.86 8.99
C VAL A 147 10.42 -5.99 7.98
N PHE A 148 10.64 -6.53 6.78
CA PHE A 148 9.54 -6.84 5.84
C PHE A 148 8.58 -7.86 6.43
N ASN A 149 9.11 -9.01 6.88
CA ASN A 149 8.31 -10.07 7.48
C ASN A 149 7.53 -9.56 8.68
N ARG A 150 8.14 -8.67 9.50
CA ARG A 150 7.45 -8.07 10.64
C ARG A 150 6.28 -7.18 10.22
N LEU A 151 6.48 -6.30 9.23
CA LEU A 151 5.41 -5.44 8.72
C LEU A 151 4.27 -6.27 8.10
N SER A 152 4.60 -7.30 7.31
CA SER A 152 3.61 -8.24 6.76
C SER A 152 2.80 -8.90 7.87
N SER A 153 3.48 -9.46 8.88
CA SER A 153 2.82 -10.17 9.98
C SER A 153 1.90 -9.29 10.84
N LEU A 154 2.20 -7.99 10.96
CA LEU A 154 1.37 -7.03 11.69
C LEU A 154 0.16 -6.59 10.86
N ASP A 155 0.35 -6.38 9.56
CA ASP A 155 -0.75 -6.04 8.65
C ASP A 155 -1.68 -7.25 8.43
N GLU A 156 -1.15 -8.48 8.38
CA GLU A 156 -1.93 -9.72 8.39
C GLU A 156 -2.79 -9.86 9.66
N LEU A 157 -2.24 -9.51 10.84
CA LEU A 157 -3.00 -9.51 12.09
C LEU A 157 -4.19 -8.54 12.02
N ASN A 158 -4.01 -7.37 11.40
CA ASN A 158 -5.08 -6.41 11.17
C ASN A 158 -6.21 -7.03 10.32
N VAL A 159 -5.86 -7.66 9.19
CA VAL A 159 -6.83 -8.33 8.30
C VAL A 159 -7.55 -9.48 9.00
N GLU A 160 -6.83 -10.33 9.73
CA GLU A 160 -7.44 -11.49 10.40
C GLU A 160 -8.35 -11.08 11.57
N LEU A 161 -8.00 -10.03 12.32
CA LEU A 161 -8.91 -9.48 13.33
C LEU A 161 -10.20 -8.94 12.70
N ALA A 162 -10.08 -8.21 11.58
CA ALA A 162 -11.24 -7.70 10.84
C ALA A 162 -12.11 -8.85 10.31
N ARG A 163 -11.48 -9.91 9.78
CA ARG A 163 -12.15 -11.10 9.27
C ARG A 163 -12.89 -11.83 10.39
N ALA A 164 -12.23 -12.09 11.52
CA ALA A 164 -12.82 -12.73 12.68
C ALA A 164 -14.09 -11.99 13.15
N ARG A 165 -13.99 -10.67 13.29
CA ARG A 165 -15.13 -9.81 13.69
C ARG A 165 -16.29 -9.87 12.70
N ARG A 166 -16.03 -9.84 11.41
CA ARG A 166 -17.07 -9.98 10.38
C ARG A 166 -17.79 -11.32 10.48
N HIS A 167 -17.06 -12.42 10.66
CA HIS A 167 -17.68 -13.73 10.82
C HIS A 167 -18.45 -13.84 12.14
N LEU A 168 -17.96 -13.24 13.22
CA LEU A 168 -18.68 -13.19 14.50
C LEU A 168 -19.98 -12.38 14.41
N GLN A 169 -19.98 -11.25 13.70
CA GLN A 169 -21.20 -10.48 13.44
C GLN A 169 -22.22 -11.29 12.62
N ARG A 170 -21.75 -12.07 11.65
CA ARG A 170 -22.62 -13.00 10.91
C ARG A 170 -23.13 -14.14 11.80
N ALA A 171 -22.30 -14.71 12.65
CA ALA A 171 -22.74 -15.73 13.60
C ALA A 171 -23.76 -15.18 14.61
N ALA A 172 -23.65 -13.90 14.98
CA ALA A 172 -24.61 -13.23 15.87
C ALA A 172 -26.02 -13.10 15.27
N THR A 173 -26.22 -13.31 13.96
CA THR A 173 -27.56 -13.34 13.37
C THR A 173 -28.30 -14.65 13.65
N ILE A 174 -27.59 -15.70 14.09
CA ILE A 174 -28.18 -17.00 14.43
C ILE A 174 -28.71 -16.93 15.87
N PRO A 175 -30.04 -17.02 16.10
CA PRO A 175 -30.62 -16.81 17.42
C PRO A 175 -30.07 -17.75 18.50
N ALA A 176 -29.79 -19.01 18.15
CA ALA A 176 -29.31 -20.03 19.07
C ALA A 176 -27.92 -19.74 19.68
N ILE A 177 -27.05 -19.05 18.95
CA ILE A 177 -25.66 -18.75 19.37
C ILE A 177 -25.35 -17.25 19.45
N ARG A 178 -26.37 -16.40 19.33
CA ARG A 178 -26.21 -14.94 19.29
C ARG A 178 -25.41 -14.40 20.48
N ALA A 179 -25.78 -14.82 21.69
CA ALA A 179 -25.11 -14.35 22.91
C ALA A 179 -23.62 -14.73 22.94
N ASP A 180 -23.29 -15.94 22.53
CA ASP A 180 -21.90 -16.42 22.49
C ASP A 180 -21.09 -15.71 21.40
N ALA A 181 -21.69 -15.50 20.23
CA ALA A 181 -21.07 -14.76 19.13
C ALA A 181 -20.80 -13.29 19.49
N GLU A 182 -21.74 -12.63 20.19
CA GLU A 182 -21.55 -11.26 20.69
C GLU A 182 -20.46 -11.20 21.79
N ALA A 183 -20.44 -12.16 22.71
CA ALA A 183 -19.41 -12.25 23.74
C ALA A 183 -18.02 -12.50 23.13
N ALA A 184 -17.95 -13.40 22.15
CA ALA A 184 -16.75 -13.66 21.36
C ALA A 184 -16.31 -12.41 20.58
N PHE A 185 -17.24 -11.66 19.98
CA PHE A 185 -16.94 -10.39 19.32
C PHE A 185 -16.29 -9.39 20.28
N ARG A 186 -16.88 -9.18 21.46
CA ARG A 186 -16.33 -8.27 22.49
C ARG A 186 -14.95 -8.71 22.98
N SER A 187 -14.68 -10.03 22.99
CA SER A 187 -13.37 -10.57 23.38
C SER A 187 -12.24 -10.19 22.42
N THR A 188 -12.57 -9.82 21.17
CA THR A 188 -11.59 -9.38 20.16
C THR A 188 -11.08 -7.96 20.37
N VAL A 189 -11.57 -7.23 21.38
CA VAL A 189 -11.04 -5.93 21.79
C VAL A 189 -9.86 -6.14 22.75
N VAL A 190 -8.69 -5.59 22.38
CA VAL A 190 -7.39 -5.92 22.97
C VAL A 190 -6.74 -4.68 23.58
N TYR A 191 -6.86 -4.53 24.90
CA TYR A 191 -6.06 -3.58 25.70
C TYR A 191 -4.90 -4.25 26.43
N ASN A 192 -4.98 -5.57 26.61
CA ASN A 192 -3.92 -6.37 27.19
C ASN A 192 -3.88 -7.71 26.45
N ILE A 193 -2.71 -8.03 25.89
CA ILE A 193 -2.55 -9.20 25.01
C ILE A 193 -2.86 -10.50 25.75
N ASN A 194 -2.41 -10.67 27.00
CA ASN A 194 -2.59 -11.91 27.74
C ASN A 194 -4.06 -12.16 28.09
N SER A 195 -4.74 -11.13 28.60
CA SER A 195 -6.15 -11.25 28.93
C SER A 195 -7.02 -11.38 27.67
N ALA A 196 -6.65 -10.74 26.57
CA ALA A 196 -7.30 -10.93 25.28
C ALA A 196 -7.14 -12.36 24.76
N LEU A 197 -5.92 -12.90 24.73
CA LEU A 197 -5.67 -14.29 24.30
C LEU A 197 -6.49 -15.29 25.11
N TYR A 198 -6.54 -15.11 26.44
CA TYR A 198 -7.37 -15.96 27.30
C TYR A 198 -8.87 -15.85 26.96
N ARG A 199 -9.41 -14.63 26.89
CA ARG A 199 -10.84 -14.39 26.60
C ARG A 199 -11.21 -14.91 25.20
N MET A 200 -10.41 -14.61 24.19
CA MET A 200 -10.64 -15.07 22.81
C MET A 200 -10.64 -16.60 22.73
N ARG A 201 -9.67 -17.29 23.35
CA ARG A 201 -9.62 -18.76 23.38
C ARG A 201 -10.84 -19.35 24.09
N LYS A 202 -11.23 -18.78 25.23
CA LYS A 202 -12.41 -19.22 25.99
C LYS A 202 -13.68 -19.12 25.15
N HIS A 203 -13.94 -17.95 24.56
CA HIS A 203 -15.16 -17.73 23.78
C HIS A 203 -15.17 -18.48 22.44
N ALA A 204 -14.01 -18.65 21.80
CA ALA A 204 -13.91 -19.49 20.60
C ALA A 204 -14.28 -20.95 20.90
N ARG A 205 -13.91 -21.47 22.08
CA ARG A 205 -14.25 -22.84 22.48
C ARG A 205 -15.73 -23.01 22.80
N ILE A 206 -16.31 -22.08 23.56
CA ILE A 206 -17.75 -22.07 23.86
C ILE A 206 -18.57 -22.04 22.55
N LEU A 207 -18.19 -21.15 21.63
CA LEU A 207 -18.87 -21.01 20.35
C LEU A 207 -18.73 -22.28 19.49
N LEU A 208 -17.58 -22.96 19.54
CA LEU A 208 -17.35 -24.23 18.85
C LEU A 208 -18.24 -25.35 19.41
N ASP A 209 -18.31 -25.48 20.74
CA ASP A 209 -19.09 -26.52 21.39
C ASP A 209 -20.59 -26.38 21.05
N HIS A 210 -21.12 -25.16 21.04
CA HIS A 210 -22.50 -24.89 20.62
C HIS A 210 -22.71 -24.97 19.10
N ALA A 211 -21.69 -24.76 18.28
CA ALA A 211 -21.80 -24.87 16.83
C ALA A 211 -22.12 -26.31 16.37
N ILE A 212 -21.67 -27.32 17.12
CA ILE A 212 -21.85 -28.74 16.79
C ILE A 212 -23.35 -29.13 16.79
N THR A 213 -24.17 -28.47 17.58
CA THR A 213 -25.61 -28.76 17.69
C THR A 213 -26.46 -28.02 16.66
N LEU A 214 -25.86 -27.18 15.81
CA LEU A 214 -26.58 -26.38 14.83
C LEU A 214 -26.86 -27.13 13.52
N PRO A 215 -27.90 -26.74 12.76
CA PRO A 215 -28.10 -27.19 11.39
C PRO A 215 -26.89 -26.85 10.50
N HIS A 216 -26.62 -27.66 9.47
CA HIS A 216 -25.40 -27.55 8.64
C HIS A 216 -25.05 -26.14 8.13
N GLY A 217 -26.04 -25.35 7.69
CA GLY A 217 -25.79 -23.98 7.20
C GLY A 217 -25.37 -22.99 8.30
N GLU A 218 -25.99 -23.10 9.48
CA GLU A 218 -25.67 -22.29 10.65
C GLU A 218 -24.35 -22.73 11.29
N MET A 219 -24.11 -24.04 11.35
CA MET A 219 -22.86 -24.65 11.77
C MET A 219 -21.68 -24.12 10.94
N ALA A 220 -21.80 -24.07 9.61
CA ALA A 220 -20.74 -23.54 8.75
C ALA A 220 -20.40 -22.08 9.06
N THR A 221 -21.42 -21.26 9.36
CA THR A 221 -21.23 -19.84 9.73
C THR A 221 -20.52 -19.71 11.08
N ALA A 222 -20.92 -20.51 12.07
CA ALA A 222 -20.29 -20.54 13.39
C ALA A 222 -18.83 -21.03 13.32
N LEU A 223 -18.57 -22.09 12.55
CA LEU A 223 -17.21 -22.61 12.31
C LEU A 223 -16.31 -21.59 11.62
N ALA A 224 -16.83 -20.83 10.66
CA ALA A 224 -16.07 -19.75 10.03
C ALA A 224 -15.66 -18.66 11.04
N ALA A 225 -16.54 -18.35 12.00
CA ALA A 225 -16.24 -17.40 13.08
C ALA A 225 -15.15 -17.94 14.03
N VAL A 226 -15.27 -19.20 14.46
CA VAL A 226 -14.26 -19.86 15.29
C VAL A 226 -12.90 -19.92 14.56
N SER A 227 -12.90 -20.30 13.28
CA SER A 227 -11.69 -20.35 12.45
C SER A 227 -11.01 -18.98 12.36
N GLY A 228 -11.77 -17.92 12.08
CA GLY A 228 -11.26 -16.55 12.07
C GLY A 228 -10.67 -16.13 13.42
N MET A 229 -11.34 -16.47 14.53
CA MET A 229 -10.80 -16.21 15.87
C MET A 229 -9.48 -16.94 16.12
N VAL A 230 -9.37 -18.21 15.74
CA VAL A 230 -8.14 -19.01 15.91
C VAL A 230 -7.00 -18.41 15.08
N GLY A 231 -7.27 -17.97 13.85
CA GLY A 231 -6.30 -17.25 13.02
C GLY A 231 -5.78 -15.99 13.72
N ALA A 232 -6.70 -15.14 14.20
CA ALA A 232 -6.35 -13.94 14.95
C ALA A 232 -5.58 -14.23 16.25
N ILE A 233 -5.97 -15.26 17.01
CA ILE A 233 -5.26 -15.68 18.24
C ILE A 233 -3.81 -16.07 17.93
N ARG A 234 -3.58 -16.88 16.88
CA ARG A 234 -2.23 -17.32 16.50
C ARG A 234 -1.35 -16.14 16.09
N LEU A 235 -1.87 -15.21 15.29
CA LEU A 235 -1.12 -14.02 14.88
C LEU A 235 -0.88 -13.05 16.03
N LEU A 236 -1.84 -12.92 16.96
CA LEU A 236 -1.69 -12.10 18.15
C LEU A 236 -0.59 -12.67 19.08
N GLU A 237 -0.56 -13.99 19.25
CA GLU A 237 0.49 -14.70 20.00
C GLU A 237 1.85 -14.60 19.33
N HIS A 238 1.92 -14.81 18.00
CA HIS A 238 3.14 -14.68 17.21
C HIS A 238 3.74 -13.26 17.27
N ASN A 239 2.89 -12.23 17.27
CA ASN A 239 3.31 -10.84 17.29
C ASN A 239 3.37 -10.22 18.70
N ARG A 240 3.17 -11.02 19.77
CA ARG A 240 3.09 -10.52 21.15
C ARG A 240 4.25 -9.62 21.56
N SER A 241 5.49 -10.05 21.30
CA SER A 241 6.69 -9.26 21.65
C SER A 241 6.80 -7.98 20.83
N ALA A 242 6.47 -8.05 19.53
CA ALA A 242 6.52 -6.89 18.64
C ALA A 242 5.50 -5.81 19.04
N LEU A 243 4.28 -6.21 19.39
CA LEU A 243 3.24 -5.30 19.85
C LEU A 243 3.64 -4.56 21.13
N GLN A 244 4.38 -5.21 22.02
CA GLN A 244 4.92 -4.60 23.25
C GLN A 244 6.10 -3.67 22.95
N ILE A 245 7.05 -4.10 22.12
CA ILE A 245 8.26 -3.32 21.80
C ILE A 245 7.92 -2.04 21.03
N TYR A 246 6.92 -2.11 20.14
CA TYR A 246 6.52 -0.98 19.30
C TYR A 246 5.41 -0.12 19.88
N ASP A 247 4.96 -0.40 21.11
CA ASP A 247 3.93 0.36 21.83
C ASP A 247 2.63 0.54 21.00
N ILE A 248 2.19 -0.54 20.34
CA ILE A 248 0.98 -0.55 19.50
C ILE A 248 -0.27 -0.85 20.35
N ILE A 249 -0.09 -1.38 21.56
CA ILE A 249 -1.19 -1.76 22.44
C ILE A 249 -1.93 -0.49 22.90
N PRO A 250 -3.25 -0.40 22.71
CA PRO A 250 -4.00 0.76 23.15
C PRO A 250 -4.02 0.85 24.68
N VAL A 251 -3.80 2.07 25.18
CA VAL A 251 -3.93 2.38 26.60
C VAL A 251 -5.39 2.75 26.87
N PRO A 252 -6.06 2.16 27.88
CA PRO A 252 -7.42 2.54 28.21
C PRO A 252 -7.48 4.03 28.60
N ASP A 253 -8.48 4.76 28.09
CA ASP A 253 -8.68 6.22 28.22
C ASP A 253 -8.64 6.77 29.65
N GLN A 254 -8.66 5.93 30.68
CA GLN A 254 -8.61 6.34 32.08
C GLN A 254 -7.21 6.70 32.60
N GLN A 255 -6.12 6.48 31.86
CA GLN A 255 -4.77 6.86 32.33
C GLN A 255 -4.39 8.33 32.09
N TRP A 256 -5.15 9.09 31.29
CA TRP A 256 -4.85 10.50 30.98
C TRP A 256 -5.62 11.53 31.82
N LYS A 257 -6.24 11.13 32.94
CA LYS A 257 -6.92 12.05 33.89
C LYS A 257 -6.17 12.25 35.22
N ALA A 258 -4.85 12.15 35.20
CA ALA A 258 -4.03 12.43 36.37
C ALA A 258 -2.82 13.30 35.97
N PHE A 259 -3.07 14.56 35.64
CA PHE A 259 -2.20 15.71 35.94
C PHE A 259 -3.08 16.97 35.99
#